data_AF-A0A961X9Y3-F1
#
_entry.id   AF-A0A961X9Y3-F1
#
_cell.length_a   1.000
_cell.length_b   1.000
_cell.length_c   1.000
_cell.angle_alpha   90.00
_cell.angle_beta   90.00
_cell.angle_gamma   90.00
#
_symmetry.space_group_name_H-M   'P 1'
#
loop_
_entity.id
_entity.type
_entity.pdbx_description
1 polymer ?
#
loop_
_entity_poly.entity_id
_entity_poly.type
_entity_poly.pdbx_seq_one_letter_code
_entity_poly.pdbx_strand_id
1 'polypeptide(L)' 'MADFTVEKGKRYKATITLGLLQSVASNEMVADRLREAGFSDVSVAGSGRTRTATGLWSGDTVSGAIPDEITDITMLA' A
#
# COMPACT_ATOMS: atom_id res chain seq x y z
N MET A 1 1.21 0.36 -17.05
CA MET A 1 1.48 0.68 -15.64
C MET A 1 0.65 1.91 -15.32
N ALA A 2 -0.18 1.86 -14.28
CA ALA A 2 -0.92 3.03 -13.85
C ALA A 2 -0.02 3.85 -12.91
N ASP A 3 0.05 5.16 -13.13
CA ASP A 3 0.75 6.06 -12.21
C ASP A 3 -0.24 6.53 -11.14
N PHE A 4 0.19 6.50 -9.88
CA PHE A 4 -0.56 7.00 -8.75
C PHE A 4 0.23 8.07 -8.01
N THR A 5 -0.48 9.09 -7.53
CA THR A 5 0.10 10.19 -6.77
C THR A 5 -0.35 10.09 -5.31
N VAL A 6 0.62 9.97 -4.41
CA VAL A 6 0.42 10.09 -2.96
C VAL A 6 0.80 11.51 -2.52
N GLU A 7 -0.10 12.17 -1.80
CA GLU A 7 0.03 13.54 -1.34
C GLU A 7 0.34 13.61 0.15
N LYS A 8 1.14 14.60 0.53
CA LYS A 8 1.53 14.81 1.93
C LYS A 8 0.32 15.01 2.84
N GLY A 9 0.29 14.25 3.92
CA GLY A 9 -0.76 14.33 4.95
C GLY A 9 -2.06 13.62 4.58
N LYS A 10 -2.10 12.86 3.48
CA LYS A 10 -3.27 12.10 3.07
C LYS A 10 -3.18 10.64 3.46
N ARG A 11 -4.31 10.07 3.88
CA ARG A 11 -4.42 8.63 4.17
C ARG A 11 -4.92 7.91 2.93
N TYR A 12 -4.29 6.79 2.63
CA TYR A 12 -4.60 5.95 1.48
C TYR A 12 -4.98 4.54 1.94
N LYS A 13 -5.78 3.88 1.13
CA LYS A 13 -6.13 2.48 1.23
C LYS A 13 -5.74 1.79 -0.07
N ALA A 14 -4.84 0.82 0.00
CA ALA A 14 -4.46 -0.03 -1.11
C ALA A 14 -5.05 -1.43 -0.93
N THR A 15 -5.66 -1.97 -1.98
CA THR A 15 -6.04 -3.38 -2.06
C THR A 15 -4.96 -4.10 -2.82
N ILE A 16 -4.30 -5.03 -2.13
CA ILE A 16 -3.18 -5.81 -2.62
C ILE A 16 -3.69 -7.22 -2.89
N THR A 17 -3.46 -7.73 -4.09
CA THR A 17 -3.72 -9.12 -4.45
C THR A 17 -2.37 -9.80 -4.66
N LEU A 18 -1.96 -10.61 -3.69
CA LEU A 18 -0.69 -11.32 -3.76
C LEU A 18 -0.75 -12.39 -4.85
N GLY A 19 0.19 -12.32 -5.79
CA GLY A 19 0.39 -13.36 -6.79
C GLY A 19 0.79 -14.72 -6.16
N LEU A 20 0.74 -15.79 -6.96
CA LEU A 20 1.06 -17.16 -6.54
C LEU A 20 2.44 -17.30 -5.85
N LEU A 21 3.40 -16.41 -6.14
CA LEU A 21 4.76 -16.42 -5.57
C LEU A 21 4.95 -15.47 -4.37
N GLN A 22 4.15 -14.41 -4.26
CA GLN A 22 4.27 -13.39 -3.20
C GLN A 22 3.29 -13.61 -2.03
N SER A 23 2.48 -14.67 -2.10
CA SER A 23 1.55 -15.12 -1.05
C SER A 23 2.21 -15.36 0.33
N VAL A 24 3.54 -15.39 0.39
CA VAL A 24 4.37 -15.55 1.61
C VAL A 24 4.74 -14.24 2.30
N ALA A 25 4.53 -13.07 1.68
CA ALA A 25 4.72 -11.82 2.42
C ALA A 25 3.73 -11.79 3.58
N SER A 26 4.16 -11.61 4.83
CA SER A 26 3.26 -11.44 5.97
C SER A 26 2.67 -10.02 6.01
N ASN A 27 1.55 -9.81 6.71
CA ASN A 27 0.96 -8.47 6.87
C ASN A 27 1.98 -7.47 7.45
N GLU A 28 2.83 -7.93 8.37
CA GLU A 28 3.93 -7.13 8.94
C GLU A 28 4.97 -6.76 7.89
N MET A 29 5.38 -7.69 7.03
CA MET A 29 6.35 -7.41 5.97
C MET A 29 5.83 -6.36 4.98
N VAL A 30 4.53 -6.41 4.64
CA VAL A 30 3.89 -5.37 3.82
C VAL A 30 3.86 -4.03 4.56
N ALA A 31 3.53 -4.05 5.86
CA ALA A 31 3.50 -2.85 6.66
C ALA A 31 4.89 -2.19 6.75
N ASP A 32 5.95 -2.98 6.95
CA ASP A 32 7.32 -2.47 7.00
C ASP A 32 7.77 -1.90 5.65
N ARG A 33 7.44 -2.56 4.53
CA ARG A 33 7.74 -2.02 3.20
C ARG A 33 7.08 -0.66 2.96
N LEU A 34 5.82 -0.51 3.38
CA LEU A 34 5.11 0.77 3.27
C LEU A 34 5.76 1.84 4.17
N ARG A 35 6.21 1.46 5.37
CA ARG A 35 6.97 2.37 6.24
C ARG A 35 8.30 2.78 5.64
N GLU A 36 9.06 1.84 5.07
CA GLU A 36 10.30 2.11 4.34
C GLU A 36 10.07 3.03 3.14
N ALA A 37 8.91 2.93 2.48
CA ALA A 37 8.55 3.80 1.37
C ALA A 37 8.16 5.24 1.79
N GLY A 38 7.82 5.47 3.07
CA GLY A 38 7.45 6.79 3.59
C GLY A 38 6.03 6.91 4.16
N PHE A 39 5.28 5.80 4.25
CA PHE A 39 3.99 5.78 4.95
C PHE A 39 4.16 5.65 6.46
N SER A 40 3.46 6.50 7.20
CA SER A 40 3.26 6.39 8.64
C SER A 40 1.91 5.76 8.96
N ASP A 41 1.72 5.31 10.21
CA ASP A 41 0.45 4.75 10.68
C ASP A 41 -0.12 3.67 9.75
N VAL A 42 0.77 2.75 9.36
CA VAL A 42 0.43 1.66 8.44
C VAL A 42 -0.27 0.54 9.19
N SER A 43 -1.43 0.14 8.67
CA SER A 43 -2.21 -1.00 9.14
C SER A 43 -2.54 -1.90 7.96
N VAL A 44 -2.28 -3.20 8.11
CA VAL A 44 -2.56 -4.19 7.06
C VAL A 44 -3.53 -5.21 7.62
N ALA A 45 -4.70 -5.28 7.00
CA ALA A 45 -5.77 -6.20 7.36
C ALA A 45 -6.12 -7.10 6.18
N GLY A 46 -6.50 -8.34 6.47
CA GLY A 46 -6.85 -9.33 5.45
C GLY A 46 -6.09 -10.63 5.62
N SER A 47 -6.61 -11.68 4.99
CA SER A 47 -6.13 -13.04 5.09
C SER A 47 -6.28 -13.74 3.74
N GLY A 48 -5.31 -14.58 3.37
CA GLY A 48 -5.29 -15.25 2.07
C GLY A 48 -4.67 -14.38 0.98
N ARG A 49 -5.28 -14.36 -0.21
CA ARG A 49 -4.73 -13.73 -1.42
C ARG A 49 -4.97 -12.22 -1.51
N THR A 50 -6.03 -11.71 -0.91
CA THR A 50 -6.39 -10.29 -0.96
C THR A 50 -6.20 -9.66 0.41
N ARG A 51 -5.53 -8.51 0.43
CA ARG A 51 -5.24 -7.75 1.63
C ARG A 51 -5.51 -6.28 1.40
N THR A 52 -5.83 -5.60 2.49
CA THR A 52 -6.11 -4.18 2.49
C THR A 52 -5.08 -3.53 3.40
N ALA A 53 -4.23 -2.69 2.81
CA ALA A 53 -3.30 -1.85 3.54
C ALA A 53 -3.87 -0.44 3.63
N THR A 54 -3.82 0.17 4.81
CA THR A 54 -4.05 1.60 5.01
C THR A 54 -2.79 2.23 5.55
N GLY A 55 -2.52 3.47 5.15
CA GLY A 55 -1.36 4.21 5.63
C GLY A 55 -1.51 5.70 5.39
N LEU A 56 -0.93 6.50 6.29
CA LEU A 56 -0.81 7.95 6.16
C LEU A 56 0.48 8.29 5.42
N TRP A 57 0.40 9.01 4.31
CA TRP A 57 1.59 9.49 3.64
C TRP A 57 2.15 10.73 4.36
N SER A 58 3.28 10.59 5.05
CA SER A 58 3.92 11.71 5.78
C SER A 58 5.02 12.40 4.99
N GLY A 59 5.51 11.77 3.92
CA GLY A 59 6.49 12.33 3.00
C GLY A 59 5.94 13.42 2.10
N ASP A 60 6.81 14.01 1.28
CA ASP A 60 6.42 14.94 0.22
C ASP A 60 5.59 14.24 -0.86
N THR A 61 4.79 15.01 -1.60
CA THR A 61 3.95 14.45 -2.66
C THR A 61 4.80 13.73 -3.70
N VAL A 62 4.51 12.44 -3.92
CA VAL A 62 5.25 11.58 -4.85
C VAL A 62 4.26 10.95 -5.82
N SER A 63 4.61 10.99 -7.10
CA SER A 63 3.97 10.19 -8.14
C SER A 63 4.86 9.00 -8.49
N GLY A 64 4.26 7.83 -8.65
CA GLY A 64 4.99 6.61 -9.00
C GLY A 64 4.09 5.56 -9.62
N ALA A 65 4.71 4.56 -10.22
CA ALA A 65 3.99 3.43 -10.79
C ALA A 65 3.36 2.58 -9.68
N ILE A 66 2.09 2.23 -9.86
CA ILE A 66 1.41 1.25 -9.04
C ILE A 66 2.00 -0.13 -9.38
N PRO A 67 2.53 -0.88 -8.39
CA PRO A 67 2.91 -2.29 -8.58
C PRO A 67 1.72 -3.11 -9.08
N ASP A 68 1.97 -4.09 -9.94
CA ASP A 68 0.93 -5.00 -10.45
C ASP A 68 0.20 -5.80 -9.35
N GLU A 69 0.82 -5.93 -8.18
CA GLU A 69 0.23 -6.51 -6.98
C GLU A 69 -0.90 -5.66 -6.38
N ILE A 70 -0.96 -4.36 -6.69
CA ILE A 70 -1.98 -3.47 -6.17
C ILE A 70 -3.10 -3.34 -7.20
N THR A 71 -4.27 -3.88 -6.85
CA THR A 71 -5.45 -3.90 -7.71
C THR A 71 -6.31 -2.64 -7.57
N ASP A 72 -6.23 -1.95 -6.43
CA ASP A 72 -7.00 -0.75 -6.16
C ASP A 72 -6.26 0.17 -5.18
N ILE A 73 -6.30 1.48 -5.40
CA ILE A 73 -5.86 2.48 -4.43
C ILE A 73 -6.94 3.55 -4.32
N THR A 74 -7.40 3.79 -3.09
CA THR A 74 -8.39 4.82 -2.77
C THR A 74 -7.85 5.77 -1.70
N MET A 75 -7.98 7.07 -1.91
CA MET A 75 -7.70 8.08 -0.87
C MET A 75 -8.85 8.11 0.15
N LEU A 76 -8.53 8.06 1.45
CA LEU A 76 -9.51 8.02 2.55
C LEU A 76 -9.87 9.40 3.15
N ALA A 77 -9.34 10.48 2.58
CA ALA A 77 -9.49 11.90 2.96
C ALA A 77 -8.51 12.42 4.03
#